data_AF-A0A9D7RLZ1-F1
#
_entry.id   AF-A0A9D7RLZ1-F1
#
_cell.length_a   1.000
_cell.length_b   1.000
_cell.length_c   1.000
_cell.angle_alpha   90.00
_cell.angle_beta   90.00
_cell.angle_gamma   90.00
#
_symmetry.space_group_name_H-M   'P 1'
#
loop_
_entity.id
_entity.type
_entity.pdbx_description
1 polymer ?
#
loop_
_entity_poly.entity_id
_entity_poly.type
_entity_poly.pdbx_seq_one_letter_code
_entity_poly.pdbx_strand_id
1 'polypeptide(L)'
;MLRNTFARNRGLPIDLSVSSNPDGATANDSNDADSGGNRLQNTPVIVGVGTIDTNTVEVDVLVDSAAANASYPIRVDFYRGDNFQAAEWLQTLSIPLAQAQLPQTVVLPLSAFDDQLLVMTATDANGNTSEFGAFGIGDVFADGFED
;
A
#
# COMPACT_ATOMS: atom_id res chain seq x y z
N MET A 1 -7.82 18.06 2.79
CA MET A 1 -6.95 17.01 2.19
C MET A 1 -7.86 15.83 1.88
N LEU A 2 -7.92 15.36 0.62
CA LEU A 2 -8.66 14.14 0.28
C LEU A 2 -7.83 12.94 0.77
N ARG A 3 -8.40 12.11 1.62
CA ARG A 3 -7.85 10.83 2.07
C ARG A 3 -9.00 9.86 2.25
N ASN A 4 -8.74 8.59 2.01
CA ASN A 4 -9.74 7.57 2.28
C ASN A 4 -9.88 7.39 3.80
N THR A 5 -11.13 7.33 4.27
CA THR A 5 -11.47 7.02 5.66
C THR A 5 -12.19 5.69 5.66
N PHE A 6 -11.67 4.71 6.39
CA PHE A 6 -12.22 3.37 6.45
C PHE A 6 -12.72 3.10 7.87
N ALA A 7 -13.94 2.60 8.02
CA ALA A 7 -14.49 2.30 9.35
C ALA A 7 -15.51 1.18 9.27
N ARG A 8 -15.38 0.19 10.19
CA ARG A 8 -16.37 -0.87 10.44
C ARG A 8 -16.62 -1.80 9.24
N ASN A 9 -15.60 -2.07 8.43
CA ASN A 9 -15.69 -3.04 7.34
C ASN A 9 -15.72 -4.47 7.89
N ARG A 10 -16.63 -5.31 7.40
CA ARG A 10 -16.79 -6.72 7.85
C ARG A 10 -16.05 -7.72 6.93
N GLY A 11 -15.16 -7.21 6.08
CA GLY A 11 -14.39 -7.91 5.04
C GLY A 11 -13.37 -6.97 4.39
N LEU A 12 -12.86 -7.30 3.20
CA LEU A 12 -11.95 -6.43 2.43
C LEU A 12 -12.58 -5.03 2.23
N PRO A 13 -11.93 -3.95 2.72
CA PRO A 13 -12.51 -2.61 2.63
C PRO A 13 -12.64 -2.07 1.20
N ILE A 14 -11.76 -2.52 0.31
CA ILE A 14 -11.81 -2.29 -1.13
C ILE A 14 -11.55 -3.66 -1.77
N ASP A 15 -12.44 -4.06 -2.67
CA ASP A 15 -12.33 -5.24 -3.53
C ASP A 15 -12.65 -4.74 -4.95
N LEU A 16 -11.70 -4.94 -5.87
CA LEU A 16 -11.75 -4.48 -7.26
C LEU A 16 -12.28 -5.56 -8.21
N SER A 17 -12.94 -6.61 -7.71
CA SER A 17 -13.55 -7.67 -8.52
C SER A 17 -14.27 -7.11 -9.75
N VAL A 18 -14.02 -7.78 -10.89
CA VAL A 18 -14.73 -7.51 -12.15
C VAL A 18 -16.21 -7.92 -12.10
N SER A 19 -16.64 -8.56 -11.00
CA SER A 19 -18.01 -9.00 -10.77
C SER A 19 -18.66 -8.25 -9.60
N SER A 20 -19.98 -8.38 -9.45
CA SER A 20 -20.69 -7.81 -8.28
C SER A 20 -20.48 -8.62 -6.99
N ASN A 21 -19.70 -9.70 -7.02
CA ASN A 21 -19.40 -10.53 -5.87
C ASN A 21 -17.94 -10.34 -5.48
N PRO A 22 -17.63 -10.16 -4.19
CA PRO A 22 -16.25 -10.18 -3.72
C PRO A 22 -15.60 -11.52 -4.08
N ASP A 23 -14.49 -11.50 -4.81
CA ASP A 23 -13.71 -12.69 -5.17
C ASP A 23 -12.34 -12.74 -4.46
N GLY A 24 -12.04 -11.72 -3.66
CA GLY A 24 -10.83 -11.62 -2.87
C GLY A 24 -9.95 -10.48 -3.34
N ALA A 25 -8.71 -10.45 -2.84
CA ALA A 25 -7.77 -9.43 -3.30
C ALA A 25 -7.36 -9.68 -4.75
N THR A 26 -7.45 -8.66 -5.59
CA THR A 26 -6.95 -8.64 -6.95
C THR A 26 -5.42 -8.69 -6.90
N ALA A 27 -4.81 -9.71 -7.50
CA ALA A 27 -3.37 -9.87 -7.49
C ALA A 27 -2.69 -8.82 -8.37
N ASN A 28 -1.56 -8.27 -7.91
CA ASN A 28 -0.78 -7.35 -8.73
C ASN A 28 -0.22 -8.05 -9.99
N ASP A 29 -0.20 -7.34 -11.12
CA ASP A 29 0.41 -7.79 -12.37
C ASP A 29 1.54 -6.87 -12.87
N SER A 30 2.29 -7.30 -13.88
CA SER A 30 3.41 -6.50 -14.37
C SER A 30 2.93 -5.31 -15.20
N ASN A 31 3.34 -4.10 -14.80
CA ASN A 31 2.99 -2.82 -15.43
C ASN A 31 1.52 -2.38 -15.29
N ASP A 32 0.63 -3.13 -14.63
CA ASP A 32 -0.75 -2.73 -14.29
C ASP A 32 -1.61 -2.40 -15.52
N ALA A 33 -1.57 -3.24 -16.55
CA ALA A 33 -2.23 -2.95 -17.85
C ALA A 33 -3.75 -3.15 -17.84
N ASP A 34 -4.33 -3.33 -16.66
CA ASP A 34 -5.71 -3.70 -16.46
C ASP A 34 -6.72 -2.60 -16.78
N SER A 35 -7.96 -3.04 -16.92
CA SER A 35 -9.12 -2.18 -17.18
C SER A 35 -10.31 -2.64 -16.34
N GLY A 36 -11.09 -1.69 -15.81
CA GLY A 36 -12.18 -1.98 -14.88
C GLY A 36 -12.41 -0.85 -13.89
N GLY A 37 -13.18 -1.13 -12.83
CA GLY A 37 -13.35 -0.20 -11.72
C GLY A 37 -12.01 0.13 -11.07
N ASN A 38 -11.74 1.42 -10.85
CA ASN A 38 -10.42 1.91 -10.41
C ASN A 38 -9.24 1.35 -11.23
N ARG A 39 -9.47 0.95 -12.48
CA ARG A 39 -8.49 0.31 -13.37
C ARG A 39 -7.87 -0.98 -12.83
N LEU A 40 -8.44 -1.58 -11.79
CA LEU A 40 -7.83 -2.67 -11.04
C LEU A 40 -6.42 -2.34 -10.52
N GLN A 41 -6.19 -1.05 -10.22
CA GLN A 41 -4.85 -0.55 -9.90
C GLN A 41 -4.11 -1.42 -8.90
N ASN A 42 -2.89 -1.82 -9.27
CA ASN A 42 -1.95 -2.51 -8.40
C ASN A 42 -1.81 -1.82 -7.03
N THR A 43 -1.81 -2.63 -5.97
CA THR A 43 -1.62 -2.15 -4.60
C THR A 43 -0.14 -1.94 -4.27
N PRO A 44 0.22 -1.01 -3.35
CA PRO A 44 1.60 -0.84 -2.92
C PRO A 44 2.17 -2.10 -2.24
N VAL A 45 3.43 -2.42 -2.55
CA VAL A 45 4.16 -3.55 -1.97
C VAL A 45 5.42 -3.03 -1.29
N ILE A 46 5.69 -3.50 -0.07
CA ILE A 46 6.97 -3.23 0.61
C ILE A 46 8.03 -4.18 0.05
N VAL A 47 9.13 -3.61 -0.44
CA VAL A 47 10.25 -4.34 -1.04
C VAL A 47 11.54 -4.25 -0.23
N GLY A 48 11.55 -3.42 0.83
CA GLY A 48 12.67 -3.27 1.74
C GLY A 48 12.24 -2.58 3.04
N VAL A 49 12.87 -2.98 4.14
CA VAL A 49 12.69 -2.36 5.46
C VAL A 49 14.06 -2.22 6.12
N GLY A 50 14.38 -1.04 6.65
CA GLY A 50 15.63 -0.76 7.33
C GLY A 50 15.41 0.11 8.57
N THR A 51 15.99 -0.26 9.71
CA THR A 51 15.88 0.59 10.92
C THR A 51 16.83 1.78 10.82
N ILE A 52 16.34 2.98 11.06
CA ILE A 52 17.16 4.20 11.10
C ILE A 52 17.64 4.46 12.54
N ASP A 53 16.72 4.41 13.50
CA ASP A 53 17.00 4.57 14.94
C ASP A 53 15.97 3.81 15.80
N THR A 54 15.96 4.03 17.12
CA THR A 54 15.05 3.32 18.04
C THR A 54 13.57 3.71 17.89
N ASN A 55 13.24 4.71 17.08
CA ASN A 55 11.89 5.26 16.95
C ASN A 55 11.39 5.31 15.51
N THR A 56 12.25 5.08 14.51
CA THR A 56 11.93 5.25 13.09
C THR A 56 12.49 4.13 12.23
N VAL A 57 11.73 3.82 11.18
CA VAL A 57 12.06 2.79 10.21
C VAL A 57 11.88 3.35 8.80
N GLU A 58 12.84 3.04 7.96
CA GLU A 58 12.84 3.25 6.52
C GLU A 58 12.11 2.09 5.84
N VAL A 59 11.17 2.42 4.95
CA VAL A 59 10.38 1.45 4.19
C VAL A 59 10.49 1.81 2.72
N ASP A 60 10.96 0.87 1.91
CA ASP A 60 10.95 0.96 0.47
C ASP A 60 9.65 0.35 -0.06
N VAL A 61 8.85 1.17 -0.74
CA VAL A 61 7.58 0.79 -1.34
C VAL A 61 7.65 0.84 -2.86
N LEU A 62 7.04 -0.12 -3.53
CA LEU A 62 6.88 -0.17 -4.97
C LEU A 62 5.38 -0.18 -5.31
N VAL A 63 5.01 0.64 -6.30
CA VAL A 63 3.76 0.50 -7.05
C VAL A 63 4.15 0.21 -8.50
N ASP A 64 3.97 -1.03 -8.94
CA ASP A 64 4.29 -1.44 -10.30
C ASP A 64 3.17 -1.06 -11.27
N SER A 65 3.09 0.22 -11.64
CA SER A 65 2.21 0.69 -12.72
C SER A 65 3.06 1.40 -13.78
N ALA A 66 2.92 1.05 -15.05
CA ALA A 66 3.62 1.77 -16.11
C ALA A 66 3.01 3.16 -16.34
N ALA A 67 3.80 4.08 -16.90
CA ALA A 67 3.37 5.43 -17.26
C ALA A 67 2.11 5.48 -18.15
N ALA A 68 1.91 4.48 -19.01
CA ALA A 68 0.73 4.39 -19.87
C ALA A 68 -0.52 3.91 -19.11
N ASN A 69 -0.33 3.31 -17.94
CA ASN A 69 -1.30 2.50 -17.23
C ASN A 69 -1.75 3.10 -15.88
N ALA A 70 -1.21 4.25 -15.49
CA ALA A 70 -1.68 5.03 -14.35
C ALA A 70 -1.54 6.53 -14.63
N SER A 71 -2.38 7.35 -14.00
CA SER A 71 -2.19 8.81 -14.04
C SER A 71 -1.33 9.26 -12.86
N TYR A 72 -0.21 9.91 -13.15
CA TYR A 72 0.74 10.36 -12.13
C TYR A 72 0.48 11.81 -11.68
N PRO A 73 0.83 12.19 -10.44
CA PRO A 73 1.49 11.37 -9.44
C PRO A 73 0.56 10.31 -8.83
N ILE A 74 1.12 9.15 -8.47
CA ILE A 74 0.44 8.16 -7.63
C ILE A 74 0.68 8.55 -6.17
N ARG A 75 -0.39 8.70 -5.42
CA ARG A 75 -0.35 8.94 -3.97
C ARG A 75 -0.44 7.60 -3.25
N VAL A 76 0.52 7.30 -2.39
CA VAL A 76 0.48 6.15 -1.47
C VAL A 76 0.15 6.66 -0.07
N ASP A 77 -0.97 6.22 0.48
CA ASP A 77 -1.36 6.51 1.87
C ASP A 77 -1.04 5.30 2.75
N PHE A 78 -0.36 5.55 3.87
CA PHE A 78 0.05 4.55 4.86
C PHE A 78 -0.79 4.67 6.11
N TYR A 79 -1.19 3.53 6.65
CA TYR A 79 -2.03 3.42 7.82
C TYR A 79 -1.54 2.34 8.77
N ARG A 80 -1.66 2.59 10.07
CA ARG A 80 -1.58 1.51 11.07
C ARG A 80 -2.80 0.62 10.87
N GLY A 81 -2.56 -0.67 10.75
CA GLY A 81 -3.61 -1.67 10.62
C GLY A 81 -4.17 -2.09 11.97
N ASP A 82 -5.49 -2.28 12.07
CA ASP A 82 -6.14 -2.99 13.18
C ASP A 82 -7.23 -3.89 12.59
N ASN A 83 -7.20 -5.18 12.92
CA ASN A 83 -8.18 -6.17 12.43
C ASN A 83 -8.40 -6.11 10.89
N PHE A 84 -7.32 -6.01 10.11
CA PHE A 84 -7.34 -5.86 8.64
C PHE A 84 -8.02 -4.58 8.12
N GLN A 85 -8.12 -3.53 8.95
CA GLN A 85 -8.61 -2.22 8.58
C GLN A 85 -7.51 -1.17 8.69
N ALA A 86 -7.61 -0.10 7.89
CA ALA A 86 -6.83 1.11 8.08
C ALA A 86 -7.38 1.90 9.27
N ALA A 87 -6.71 1.83 10.42
CA ALA A 87 -7.20 2.37 11.69
C ALA A 87 -6.69 3.78 11.98
N GLU A 88 -5.40 4.04 11.73
CA GLU A 88 -4.76 5.33 11.96
C GLU A 88 -3.95 5.73 10.73
N TRP A 89 -4.13 6.95 10.22
CA TRP A 89 -3.27 7.46 9.14
C TRP A 89 -1.88 7.80 9.69
N LEU A 90 -0.83 7.39 8.98
CA LEU A 90 0.56 7.59 9.38
C LEU A 90 1.28 8.58 8.47
N GLN A 91 1.23 8.34 7.16
CA GLN A 91 2.01 9.12 6.19
C GLN A 91 1.38 9.06 4.80
N THR A 92 1.76 10.02 3.95
CA THR A 92 1.48 10.00 2.52
C THR A 92 2.79 10.17 1.75
N LEU A 93 3.03 9.29 0.77
CA LEU A 93 4.09 9.41 -0.22
C LEU A 93 3.49 9.78 -1.58
N SER A 94 4.14 10.66 -2.33
CA SER A 94 3.75 11.02 -3.70
C SER A 94 4.82 10.55 -4.67
N ILE A 95 4.48 9.59 -5.52
CA ILE A 95 5.36 9.03 -6.55
C ILE A 95 5.13 9.82 -7.86
N PRO A 96 6.07 10.67 -8.30
CA PRO A 96 5.99 11.35 -9.59
C PRO A 96 6.25 10.38 -10.74
N LEU A 97 5.84 10.78 -11.96
CA LEU A 97 6.05 9.99 -13.18
C LEU A 97 7.53 9.61 -13.42
N ALA A 98 8.46 10.50 -13.07
CA ALA A 98 9.90 10.25 -13.22
C ALA A 98 10.42 9.11 -12.33
N GLN A 99 9.62 8.67 -11.37
CA GLN A 99 9.90 7.59 -10.42
C GLN A 99 8.93 6.42 -10.55
N ALA A 100 8.17 6.35 -11.66
CA ALA A 100 7.30 5.23 -11.97
C ALA A 100 8.09 3.90 -11.93
N GLN A 101 7.51 2.88 -11.31
CA GLN A 101 8.06 1.52 -11.21
C GLN A 101 9.43 1.43 -10.52
N LEU A 102 9.85 2.47 -9.78
CA LEU A 102 11.05 2.45 -8.95
C LEU A 102 10.66 2.38 -7.47
N PRO A 103 11.35 1.58 -6.64
CA PRO A 103 11.17 1.63 -5.20
C PRO A 103 11.37 3.04 -4.66
N GLN A 104 10.43 3.49 -3.83
CA GLN A 104 10.43 4.79 -3.20
C GLN A 104 10.49 4.63 -1.68
N THR A 105 11.33 5.43 -1.07
CA THR A 105 11.58 5.36 0.36
C THR A 105 10.64 6.27 1.14
N VAL A 106 10.06 5.76 2.22
CA VAL A 106 9.31 6.54 3.21
C VAL A 106 9.84 6.22 4.61
N VAL A 107 9.87 7.24 5.47
CA VAL A 107 10.19 7.06 6.89
C VAL A 107 8.90 7.04 7.69
N LEU A 108 8.71 5.97 8.46
CA LEU A 108 7.57 5.77 9.34
C LEU A 108 8.04 5.71 10.80
N PRO A 109 7.19 6.08 11.76
CA PRO A 109 7.47 5.78 13.15
C PRO A 109 7.50 4.26 13.34
N LEU A 110 8.38 3.75 14.22
CA LEU A 110 8.46 2.32 14.53
C LEU A 110 7.11 1.81 15.07
N SER A 111 6.36 2.68 15.75
CA SER A 111 5.00 2.38 16.24
C SER A 111 3.97 2.12 15.13
N ALA A 112 4.28 2.44 13.87
CA ALA A 112 3.48 2.03 12.72
C ALA A 112 3.27 0.51 12.64
N PHE A 113 4.13 -0.26 13.30
CA PHE A 113 4.14 -1.71 13.29
C PHE A 113 3.73 -2.35 14.63
N ASP A 114 3.26 -1.57 15.61
CA ASP A 114 2.87 -2.08 16.95
C ASP A 114 1.78 -3.17 16.87
N ASP A 115 0.83 -3.01 15.95
CA ASP A 115 -0.26 -3.96 15.70
C ASP A 115 0.09 -4.98 14.59
N GLN A 116 1.39 -5.06 14.26
CA GLN A 116 1.99 -5.98 13.30
C GLN A 116 1.46 -5.91 11.87
N LEU A 117 0.63 -4.91 11.54
CA LEU A 117 0.02 -4.75 10.23
C LEU A 117 0.17 -3.31 9.76
N LEU A 118 0.91 -3.13 8.67
CA LEU A 118 0.90 -1.87 7.91
C LEU A 118 -0.09 -2.03 6.74
N VAL A 119 -0.99 -1.06 6.60
CA VAL A 119 -1.97 -1.01 5.50
C VAL A 119 -1.66 0.15 4.57
N MET A 120 -1.74 -0.08 3.26
CA MET A 120 -1.40 0.90 2.23
C MET A 120 -2.45 0.93 1.13
N THR A 121 -2.64 2.09 0.51
CA THR A 121 -3.41 2.23 -0.73
C THR A 121 -2.69 3.14 -1.71
N ALA A 122 -2.69 2.79 -3.00
CA ALA A 122 -2.31 3.68 -4.09
C ALA A 122 -3.56 4.41 -4.61
N THR A 123 -3.44 5.69 -4.92
CA THR A 123 -4.44 6.46 -5.66
C THR A 123 -3.77 7.24 -6.77
N ASP A 124 -4.16 6.99 -8.01
CA ASP A 124 -3.67 7.73 -9.18
C ASP A 124 -4.25 9.17 -9.24
N ALA A 125 -3.69 10.02 -10.09
CA ALA A 125 -4.08 11.42 -10.22
C ALA A 125 -5.51 11.64 -10.78
N ASN A 126 -6.13 10.60 -11.35
CA ASN A 126 -7.53 10.62 -11.76
C ASN A 126 -8.47 10.10 -10.66
N GLY A 127 -7.93 9.68 -9.51
CA GLY A 127 -8.68 9.19 -8.37
C GLY A 127 -8.97 7.69 -8.38
N ASN A 128 -8.42 6.92 -9.33
CA ASN A 128 -8.47 5.46 -9.26
C ASN A 128 -7.69 5.03 -8.02
N THR A 129 -8.27 4.15 -7.19
CA THR A 129 -7.64 3.69 -5.95
C THR A 129 -7.52 2.17 -5.93
N SER A 130 -6.35 1.67 -5.54
CA SER A 130 -6.09 0.24 -5.35
C SER A 130 -6.90 -0.37 -4.22
N GLU A 131 -6.89 -1.70 -4.13
CA GLU A 131 -7.22 -2.40 -2.90
C GLU A 131 -6.18 -2.17 -1.79
N PHE A 132 -6.39 -2.77 -0.63
CA PHE A 132 -5.44 -2.73 0.48
C PHE A 132 -4.20 -3.58 0.22
N GLY A 133 -3.05 -2.92 0.24
CA GLY A 133 -1.76 -3.55 0.42
C GLY A 133 -1.57 -3.77 1.91
N ALA A 134 -1.14 -4.96 2.30
CA ALA A 134 -0.90 -5.32 3.69
C ALA A 134 0.50 -5.90 3.84
N PHE A 135 1.18 -5.50 4.91
CA PHE A 135 2.49 -6.04 5.24
C PHE A 135 2.55 -6.41 6.73
N GLY A 136 2.90 -7.67 7.00
CA GLY A 136 2.99 -8.22 8.33
C GLY A 136 4.41 -8.13 8.88
N ILE A 137 4.59 -7.71 10.13
CA ILE A 137 5.93 -7.62 10.74
C ILE A 137 6.60 -8.99 10.96
N GLY A 138 5.82 -10.08 10.94
CA GLY A 138 6.36 -11.44 10.96
C GLY A 138 7.34 -11.70 9.82
N ASP A 139 7.22 -10.95 8.72
CA ASP A 139 8.09 -11.04 7.56
C ASP A 139 9.42 -10.25 7.73
N VAL A 140 9.51 -9.34 8.73
CA VAL A 140 10.70 -8.50 9.01
C VAL A 140 11.60 -9.08 10.10
N PHE A 141 11.02 -9.85 11.03
CA PHE A 141 11.76 -10.41 12.18
C PHE A 141 11.99 -11.92 12.10
N ALA A 142 11.58 -12.58 11.01
CA ALA A 142 11.87 -14.00 10.80
C ALA A 142 13.32 -14.29 10.35
N ASP A 143 14.09 -13.29 9.92
CA ASP A 143 15.47 -13.47 9.43
C ASP A 143 16.54 -12.78 10.28
N GLY A 144 16.16 -12.03 11.33
CA GLY A 144 17.07 -11.15 12.07
C GLY A 144 17.47 -11.57 13.50
N PHE A 145 16.88 -12.62 14.06
CA PHE A 145 17.14 -13.06 15.45
C PHE A 145 17.03 -14.58 15.65
N GLU A 146 17.86 -15.36 14.95
CA GLU A 146 18.29 -16.66 15.49
C GLU A 146 19.79 -16.53 15.80
N ASP A 147 20.13 -16.72 17.08
CA ASP A 147 21.46 -16.56 17.69
C ASP A 147 22.55 -17.49 17.10
#